data_AF-A0A399ZC45-F1
#
_entry.id   AF-A0A399ZC45-F1
#
_cell.length_a   1.000
_cell.length_b   1.000
_cell.length_c   1.000
_cell.angle_alpha   90.00
_cell.angle_beta   90.00
_cell.angle_gamma   90.00
#
_symmetry.space_group_name_H-M   'P 1'
#
loop_
_entity.id
_entity.type
_entity.pdbx_description
1 polymer ?
#
loop_
_entity_poly.entity_id
_entity_poly.type
_entity_poly.pdbx_seq_one_letter_code
_entity_poly.pdbx_strand_id
1 'polypeptide(L)'
;MAKKETTEQIAETAKKEGGRITGTFRKVILASVGAVGVAQDELNALIKRMVERGEITEKDARKLANDVQKQVNKRRKSGQTKAEKEMEGMMEKLNVPSKADIEDLTAQVATLSKRIEELKAEMHKS
;
A
#
# COMPACT_ATOMS: atom_id res chain seq x y z
N MET A 1 45.71 -28.69 5.32
CA MET A 1 44.40 -28.29 5.89
C MET A 1 44.11 -26.79 5.69
N ALA A 2 45.12 -25.91 5.64
CA ALA A 2 44.94 -24.45 5.46
C ALA A 2 44.32 -23.97 4.13
N LYS A 3 44.35 -24.77 3.06
CA LYS A 3 43.82 -24.34 1.74
C LYS A 3 42.30 -24.44 1.62
N LYS A 4 41.63 -25.16 2.53
CA LYS A 4 40.18 -25.42 2.49
C LYS A 4 39.37 -24.33 3.20
N GLU A 5 39.93 -23.77 4.28
CA GLU A 5 39.34 -22.68 5.06
C GLU A 5 39.35 -21.35 4.29
N THR A 6 40.40 -21.10 3.50
CA THR A 6 40.47 -19.89 2.67
C THR A 6 39.35 -19.91 1.62
N THR A 7 39.12 -21.01 0.91
CA THR A 7 38.10 -21.12 -0.16
C THR A 7 36.66 -20.95 0.34
N GLU A 8 36.35 -21.43 1.54
CA GLU A 8 35.01 -21.28 2.14
C GLU A 8 34.75 -19.82 2.58
N GLN A 9 35.77 -19.13 3.11
CA GLN A 9 35.66 -17.73 3.50
C GLN A 9 35.45 -16.79 2.30
N ILE A 10 36.12 -17.03 1.17
CA ILE A 10 35.90 -16.26 -0.09
C ILE A 10 34.52 -16.53 -0.68
N ALA A 11 34.00 -17.76 -0.56
CA ALA A 11 32.67 -18.11 -1.05
C ALA A 11 31.56 -17.47 -0.20
N GLU A 12 31.73 -17.40 1.13
CA GLU A 12 30.75 -16.78 2.03
C GLU A 12 30.72 -15.25 1.89
N THR A 13 31.89 -14.61 1.73
CA THR A 13 32.00 -13.16 1.48
C THR A 13 31.43 -12.78 0.11
N ALA A 14 31.71 -13.54 -0.96
CA ALA A 14 31.11 -13.32 -2.27
C ALA A 14 29.57 -13.48 -2.27
N LYS A 15 29.03 -14.43 -1.49
CA LYS A 15 27.58 -14.63 -1.34
C LYS A 15 26.91 -13.52 -0.53
N LYS A 16 27.59 -12.98 0.49
CA LYS A 16 27.15 -11.80 1.26
C LYS A 16 27.19 -10.52 0.41
N GLU A 17 28.20 -10.35 -0.44
CA GLU A 17 28.33 -9.19 -1.32
C GLU A 17 27.34 -9.24 -2.49
N GLY A 18 27.17 -10.38 -3.15
CA GLY A 18 26.13 -10.59 -4.17
C GLY A 18 24.71 -10.34 -3.64
N GLY A 19 24.45 -10.73 -2.38
CA GLY A 19 23.20 -10.43 -1.68
C GLY A 19 23.01 -8.93 -1.34
N ARG A 20 24.10 -8.19 -1.11
CA ARG A 20 24.05 -6.74 -0.85
C ARG A 20 23.80 -5.95 -2.13
N ILE A 21 24.42 -6.32 -3.25
CA ILE A 21 24.22 -5.65 -4.54
C ILE A 21 22.79 -5.86 -5.03
N THR A 22 22.30 -7.12 -5.01
CA THR A 22 20.91 -7.45 -5.35
C THR A 22 19.90 -6.79 -4.40
N GLY A 23 20.20 -6.75 -3.09
CA GLY A 23 19.37 -6.07 -2.09
C GLY A 23 19.27 -4.56 -2.28
N THR A 24 20.36 -3.92 -2.73
CA THR A 24 20.41 -2.47 -2.98
C THR A 24 19.64 -2.12 -4.25
N PHE A 25 19.87 -2.85 -5.34
CA PHE A 25 19.09 -2.69 -6.58
C PHE A 25 17.59 -2.89 -6.36
N ARG A 26 17.22 -3.91 -5.59
CA ARG A 26 15.84 -4.16 -5.22
C ARG A 26 15.22 -3.01 -4.42
N LYS A 27 15.96 -2.41 -3.48
CA LYS A 27 15.49 -1.22 -2.74
C LYS A 27 15.31 -0.01 -3.65
N VAL A 28 16.22 0.20 -4.61
CA VAL A 28 16.12 1.29 -5.59
C VAL A 28 14.89 1.11 -6.48
N ILE A 29 14.65 -0.10 -7.01
CA ILE A 29 13.44 -0.42 -7.79
C ILE A 29 12.18 -0.17 -6.93
N LEU A 30 12.13 -0.69 -5.71
CA LEU A 30 11.02 -0.51 -4.78
C LEU A 30 10.77 0.97 -4.40
N ALA A 31 11.81 1.79 -4.33
CA ALA A 31 11.69 3.23 -4.12
C ALA A 31 11.17 3.96 -5.38
N SER A 32 11.65 3.56 -6.57
CA SER A 32 11.27 4.17 -7.85
C SER A 32 9.79 3.95 -8.22
N VAL A 33 9.23 2.78 -7.88
CA VAL A 33 7.81 2.46 -8.07
C VAL A 33 6.88 3.45 -7.35
N GLY A 34 7.39 4.17 -6.32
CA GLY A 34 6.64 5.19 -5.59
C GLY A 34 6.81 6.63 -6.08
N ALA A 35 7.84 6.95 -6.88
CA ALA A 35 8.13 8.33 -7.30
C ALA A 35 7.80 8.63 -8.77
N VAL A 36 7.73 7.60 -9.63
CA VAL A 36 7.52 7.76 -11.09
C VAL A 36 6.30 7.00 -11.63
N GLY A 37 5.62 6.19 -10.80
CA GLY A 37 4.41 5.48 -11.23
C GLY A 37 4.65 4.45 -12.34
N VAL A 38 5.58 3.51 -12.13
CA VAL A 38 5.88 2.46 -13.12
C VAL A 38 4.72 1.46 -13.22
N ALA A 39 4.26 1.17 -14.44
CA ALA A 39 3.21 0.18 -14.70
C ALA A 39 3.71 -1.25 -14.44
N GLN A 40 2.80 -2.17 -14.10
CA GLN A 40 3.15 -3.58 -13.85
C GLN A 40 3.82 -4.23 -15.08
N ASP A 41 3.37 -3.89 -16.29
CA ASP A 41 3.91 -4.44 -17.53
C ASP A 41 5.34 -3.97 -17.82
N GLU A 42 5.64 -2.69 -17.56
CA GLU A 42 6.99 -2.15 -17.68
C GLU A 42 7.96 -2.76 -16.66
N LEU A 43 7.49 -2.96 -15.43
CA LEU A 43 8.27 -3.63 -14.40
C LEU A 43 8.57 -5.07 -14.79
N ASN A 44 7.56 -5.81 -15.27
CA ASN A 44 7.74 -7.18 -15.73
C ASN A 44 8.72 -7.26 -16.91
N ALA A 45 8.64 -6.31 -17.85
CA ALA A 45 9.57 -6.21 -18.96
C ALA A 45 11.01 -5.92 -18.50
N LEU A 46 11.18 -5.03 -17.51
CA LEU A 46 12.49 -4.74 -16.93
C LEU A 46 13.10 -5.97 -16.26
N ILE A 47 12.31 -6.65 -15.41
CA ILE A 47 12.74 -7.87 -14.71
C ILE A 47 13.10 -8.96 -15.72
N LYS A 48 12.31 -9.12 -16.78
CA LYS A 48 12.58 -10.10 -17.84
C LYS A 48 13.90 -9.81 -18.56
N ARG A 49 14.17 -8.56 -18.91
CA ARG A 49 15.46 -8.15 -19.53
C ARG A 49 16.64 -8.45 -18.61
N MET A 50 16.50 -8.26 -17.29
CA MET A 50 17.56 -8.60 -16.33
C MET A 50 17.83 -10.11 -16.28
N VAL A 51 16.80 -10.95 -16.41
CA VAL A 51 16.97 -12.42 -16.52
C VAL A 51 17.66 -12.78 -17.83
N GLU A 52 17.21 -12.22 -18.96
CA GLU A 52 17.78 -12.48 -20.29
C GLU A 52 19.26 -12.08 -20.38
N ARG A 53 19.67 -11.02 -19.67
CA ARG A 53 21.06 -10.58 -19.57
C ARG A 53 21.89 -11.37 -18.54
N GLY A 54 21.27 -12.30 -17.81
CA GLY A 54 21.91 -13.07 -16.74
C GLY A 54 22.23 -12.24 -15.49
N GLU A 55 21.68 -11.03 -15.37
CA GLU A 55 21.90 -10.14 -14.22
C GLU A 55 21.17 -10.66 -12.96
N ILE A 56 20.05 -11.37 -13.13
CA ILE A 56 19.29 -12.00 -12.05
C ILE A 56 18.80 -13.39 -12.46
N THR A 57 18.60 -14.28 -11.48
CA THR A 57 18.02 -15.60 -11.73
C THR A 57 16.50 -15.51 -11.89
N GLU A 58 15.88 -16.50 -12.53
CA GLU A 58 14.41 -16.61 -12.58
C GLU A 58 13.77 -16.63 -11.18
N LYS A 59 14.45 -17.23 -10.20
CA LYS A 59 13.99 -17.29 -8.82
C LYS A 59 13.97 -15.90 -8.19
N ASP A 60 15.01 -15.10 -8.44
CA ASP A 60 15.11 -13.73 -7.95
C ASP A 60 14.11 -12.80 -8.63
N ALA A 61 13.86 -13.00 -9.93
CA ALA A 61 12.82 -12.30 -10.68
C ALA A 61 11.43 -12.52 -10.07
N ARG A 62 11.05 -13.79 -9.80
CA ARG A 62 9.77 -14.12 -9.16
C ARG A 62 9.66 -13.51 -7.76
N LYS A 63 10.76 -13.49 -7.00
CA LYS A 63 10.80 -12.88 -5.67
C LYS A 63 10.60 -11.37 -5.76
N LEU A 64 11.32 -10.71 -6.67
CA LEU A 64 11.22 -9.26 -6.88
C LEU A 64 9.81 -8.82 -7.29
N ALA A 65 9.18 -9.52 -8.22
CA ALA A 65 7.80 -9.23 -8.64
C ALA A 65 6.81 -9.32 -7.46
N ASN A 66 6.89 -10.40 -6.67
CA ASN A 66 6.05 -10.58 -5.48
C ASN A 66 6.26 -9.48 -4.44
N ASP A 67 7.50 -9.06 -4.24
CA ASP A 67 7.85 -8.06 -3.24
C ASP A 67 7.41 -6.66 -3.64
N VAL A 68 7.46 -6.33 -4.93
CA VAL A 68 6.87 -5.10 -5.45
C VAL A 68 5.36 -5.12 -5.28
N GLN A 69 4.68 -6.21 -5.65
CA GLN A 69 3.23 -6.35 -5.49
C GLN A 69 2.79 -6.15 -4.02
N LYS A 70 3.51 -6.79 -3.07
CA LYS A 70 3.26 -6.62 -1.64
C LYS A 70 3.48 -5.18 -1.20
N GLN A 71 4.51 -4.51 -1.69
CA GLN A 71 4.82 -3.14 -1.28
C GLN A 71 3.81 -2.14 -1.86
N VAL A 72 3.35 -2.33 -3.10
CA VAL A 72 2.26 -1.55 -3.70
C VAL A 72 0.97 -1.72 -2.90
N ASN A 73 0.59 -2.95 -2.57
CA ASN A 73 -0.60 -3.20 -1.75
C ASN A 73 -0.50 -2.57 -0.35
N LYS A 74 0.68 -2.65 0.28
CA LYS A 74 0.93 -2.03 1.59
C LYS A 74 0.81 -0.50 1.50
N ARG A 75 1.42 0.11 0.46
CA ARG A 75 1.35 1.56 0.22
C ARG A 75 -0.05 2.04 -0.13
N ARG A 76 -0.84 1.27 -0.90
CA ARG A 76 -2.25 1.60 -1.17
C ARG A 76 -3.07 1.66 0.12
N LYS A 77 -2.97 0.63 0.98
CA LYS A 77 -3.67 0.61 2.28
C LYS A 77 -3.19 1.70 3.25
N SER A 78 -1.89 1.98 3.32
CA SER A 78 -1.34 3.01 4.22
C SER A 78 -1.48 4.44 3.68
N GLY A 79 -1.52 4.59 2.36
CA GLY A 79 -1.65 5.88 1.68
C GLY A 79 -3.09 6.36 1.71
N GLN A 80 -4.04 5.45 1.49
CA GLN A 80 -5.46 5.73 1.64
C GLN A 80 -5.77 6.24 3.06
N THR A 81 -5.29 5.56 4.09
CA THR A 81 -5.52 5.97 5.50
C THR A 81 -4.82 7.25 5.93
N LYS A 82 -3.69 7.64 5.32
CA LYS A 82 -3.02 8.92 5.61
C LYS A 82 -3.65 10.07 4.85
N ALA A 83 -3.90 9.88 3.56
CA ALA A 83 -4.57 10.88 2.73
C ALA A 83 -6.00 11.15 3.22
N GLU A 84 -6.75 10.10 3.59
CA GLU A 84 -8.08 10.24 4.20
C GLU A 84 -8.01 11.05 5.51
N LYS A 85 -7.04 10.76 6.40
CA LYS A 85 -6.88 11.53 7.65
C LYS A 85 -6.45 12.98 7.43
N GLU A 86 -5.56 13.24 6.48
CA GLU A 86 -5.15 14.61 6.14
C GLU A 86 -6.31 15.39 5.51
N MET A 87 -7.09 14.72 4.66
CA MET A 87 -8.27 15.29 4.00
C MET A 87 -9.42 15.51 4.98
N GLU A 88 -9.61 14.61 5.95
CA GLU A 88 -10.55 14.74 7.07
C GLU A 88 -10.17 15.93 7.97
N GLY A 89 -8.90 16.04 8.38
CA GLY A 89 -8.42 17.20 9.16
C GLY A 89 -8.47 18.53 8.38
N MET A 90 -8.48 18.48 7.05
CA MET A 90 -8.67 19.66 6.20
C MET A 90 -10.15 20.01 6.03
N MET A 91 -11.04 19.00 5.91
CA MET A 91 -12.49 19.18 5.94
C MET A 91 -12.96 19.78 7.25
N GLU A 92 -12.41 19.34 8.39
CA GLU A 92 -12.69 19.90 9.71
C GLU A 92 -12.31 21.38 9.78
N LYS A 93 -11.12 21.77 9.26
CA LYS A 93 -10.68 23.17 9.22
C LYS A 93 -11.49 24.05 8.27
N LEU A 94 -11.99 23.48 7.18
CA LEU A 94 -12.83 24.18 6.21
C LEU A 94 -14.32 24.13 6.57
N ASN A 95 -14.67 23.55 7.73
CA ASN A 95 -16.04 23.42 8.22
C ASN A 95 -16.96 22.68 7.23
N VAL A 96 -16.37 21.76 6.45
CA VAL A 96 -17.09 20.93 5.47
C VAL A 96 -17.57 19.67 6.18
N PRO A 97 -18.89 19.46 6.34
CA PRO A 97 -19.41 18.28 7.02
C PRO A 97 -19.11 17.01 6.23
N SER A 98 -18.77 15.93 6.95
CA SER A 98 -18.50 14.64 6.33
C SER A 98 -19.80 13.95 5.88
N LYS A 99 -19.68 12.96 5.00
CA LYS A 99 -20.82 12.15 4.58
C LYS A 99 -21.48 11.41 5.75
N ALA A 100 -20.68 10.98 6.74
CA ALA A 100 -21.18 10.32 7.94
C ALA A 100 -22.04 11.26 8.78
N ASP A 101 -21.60 12.52 8.96
CA ASP A 101 -22.38 13.53 9.70
C ASP A 101 -23.74 13.79 9.06
N ILE A 102 -23.79 13.85 7.72
CA ILE A 102 -25.04 14.03 6.96
C ILE A 102 -25.96 12.82 7.12
N GLU A 103 -25.43 11.60 7.10
CA GLU A 103 -26.20 10.37 7.31
C GLU A 103 -26.77 10.30 8.73
N ASP A 104 -25.98 10.65 9.75
CA ASP A 104 -26.42 10.71 11.14
C ASP A 104 -27.52 11.75 11.36
N LEU A 105 -27.35 12.95 10.79
CA LEU A 105 -28.39 13.99 10.80
C LEU A 105 -29.67 13.52 10.10
N THR A 106 -29.54 12.83 8.96
CA THR A 106 -30.69 12.29 8.23
C THR A 106 -31.44 11.24 9.06
N ALA A 107 -30.72 10.35 9.76
CA ALA A 107 -31.32 9.36 10.64
C ALA A 107 -32.03 9.99 11.85
N GLN A 108 -31.43 11.04 12.43
CA GLN A 108 -32.05 11.80 13.51
C GLN A 108 -33.33 12.52 13.03
N VAL A 109 -33.29 13.15 11.85
CA VAL A 109 -34.47 13.80 11.25
C VAL A 109 -35.58 12.80 10.98
N ALA A 110 -35.26 11.61 10.45
CA ALA A 110 -36.26 10.57 10.22
C ALA A 110 -36.90 10.10 11.54
N THR A 111 -36.10 9.92 12.58
CA THR A 111 -36.58 9.53 13.92
C THR A 111 -37.48 10.59 14.53
N LEU A 112 -37.09 11.86 14.45
CA LEU A 112 -37.89 12.98 14.94
C LEU A 112 -39.20 13.11 14.16
N SER A 113 -39.15 12.97 12.84
CA SER A 113 -40.34 13.02 11.98
C SER A 113 -41.34 11.93 12.37
N LYS A 114 -40.86 10.71 12.62
CA LYS A 114 -41.70 9.59 13.07
C LYS A 114 -42.36 9.87 14.42
N ARG A 115 -41.61 10.39 15.40
CA ARG A 115 -42.15 10.75 16.72
C ARG A 115 -43.22 11.85 16.62
N ILE A 116 -43.03 12.82 15.72
CA ILE A 116 -44.02 13.89 15.48
C ILE A 116 -45.31 13.30 14.91
N GLU A 117 -45.22 12.36 13.95
CA GLU A 117 -46.40 11.71 13.41
C GLU A 117 -47.15 10.85 14.44
N GLU A 118 -46.41 10.10 15.27
CA GLU A 118 -46.97 9.30 16.37
C GLU A 118 -47.73 10.20 17.37
N LEU A 119 -47.09 11.29 17.83
CA LEU A 119 -47.73 12.27 18.73
C LEU A 119 -48.96 12.91 18.10
N LYS A 120 -48.91 13.28 16.82
CA LYS A 120 -50.05 13.87 16.11
C LYS A 120 -51.21 12.88 15.99
N ALA A 121 -50.92 11.60 15.77
CA ALA A 121 -51.93 10.54 15.72
C ALA A 121 -52.57 10.27 17.08
N GLU A 122 -51.82 10.38 18.18
CA GLU A 122 -52.34 10.29 19.55
C GLU A 122 -53.24 11.48 19.89
N MET A 123 -52.84 12.71 19.51
CA MET A 123 -53.65 13.92 19.74
C MET A 123 -54.98 13.91 18.99
N HIS A 124 -55.04 13.33 17.79
CA HIS A 124 -56.29 13.22 17.02
C HIS A 124 -57.23 12.09 17.50
N LYS A 125 -56.77 11.23 18.40
CA LYS A 125 -57.57 10.14 18.99
C LYS A 125 -58.24 10.53 20.31
N SER A 126 -57.87 11.65 20.92
CA SER A 126 -58.48 12.21 22.14
C SER A 126 -59.49 13.29 21.79
#